data_AF-A0A7K2W8A8-F1
#
_entry.id   AF-A0A7K2W8A8-F1
#
_cell.length_a   1.000
_cell.length_b   1.000
_cell.length_c   1.000
_cell.angle_alpha   90.00
_cell.angle_beta   90.00
_cell.angle_gamma   90.00
#
_symmetry.space_group_name_H-M   'P 1'
#
loop_
_entity.id
_entity.type
_entity.pdbx_description
1 polymer ?
#
loop_
_entity_poly.entity_id
_entity_poly.type
_entity_poly.pdbx_seq_one_letter_code
_entity_poly.pdbx_strand_id
1 'polypeptide(L)' 'PALAGALTGALGGGAAIPAAWRDACRTLSGCALPRLRGTDLVHLAELLETTELAAPGG' A
#
# COMPACT_ATOMS: atom_id res chain seq x y z
N PRO A 1 -8.81 -10.24 -8.92
CA PRO A 1 -7.89 -10.63 -7.81
C PRO A 1 -7.17 -9.47 -7.09
N ALA A 2 -7.19 -8.23 -7.58
CA ALA A 2 -6.74 -7.07 -6.77
C ALA A 2 -7.82 -6.60 -5.78
N LEU A 3 -9.10 -6.59 -6.23
CA LEU A 3 -10.23 -6.14 -5.42
C LEU A 3 -10.44 -7.02 -4.17
N ALA A 4 -10.42 -8.35 -4.33
CA ALA A 4 -10.56 -9.27 -3.20
C ALA A 4 -9.44 -9.05 -2.17
N GLY A 5 -8.20 -8.88 -2.62
CA GLY A 5 -7.05 -8.58 -1.74
C GLY A 5 -7.15 -7.22 -1.05
N ALA A 6 -7.68 -6.20 -1.73
CA ALA A 6 -7.91 -4.89 -1.13
C ALA A 6 -8.98 -4.95 -0.04
N LEU A 7 -10.09 -5.65 -0.29
CA LEU A 7 -11.17 -5.82 0.68
C LEU A 7 -10.72 -6.66 1.88
N THR A 8 -10.03 -7.78 1.67
CA THR A 8 -9.51 -8.58 2.77
C THR A 8 -8.43 -7.84 3.57
N GLY A 9 -7.60 -7.02 2.91
CA GLY A 9 -6.63 -6.15 3.57
C GLY A 9 -7.29 -5.04 4.40
N ALA A 10 -8.38 -4.45 3.92
CA ALA A 10 -9.13 -3.43 4.67
C ALA A 10 -9.90 -4.04 5.87
N LEU A 11 -10.49 -5.23 5.68
CA LEU A 11 -11.29 -5.90 6.72
C LEU A 11 -10.43 -6.62 7.77
N GLY A 12 -9.32 -7.24 7.35
CA GLY A 12 -8.41 -7.99 8.23
C GLY A 12 -7.20 -7.18 8.71
N GLY A 13 -6.97 -6.00 8.15
CA GLY A 13 -5.78 -5.20 8.36
C GLY A 13 -4.52 -5.78 7.71
N GLY A 14 -3.48 -4.96 7.58
CA GLY A 14 -2.20 -5.38 7.01
C GLY A 14 -1.49 -6.49 7.80
N ALA A 15 -1.82 -6.65 9.09
CA ALA A 15 -1.26 -7.70 9.94
C ALA A 15 -1.79 -9.11 9.61
N ALA A 16 -2.95 -9.22 8.96
CA ALA A 16 -3.51 -10.51 8.52
C ALA A 16 -2.77 -11.11 7.31
N ILE A 17 -1.93 -10.32 6.63
CA ILE A 17 -1.12 -10.78 5.49
C ILE A 17 0.24 -11.30 6.00
N PRO A 18 0.67 -12.51 5.59
CA PRO A 18 1.97 -13.06 5.97
C PRO A 18 3.11 -12.07 5.73
N ALA A 19 4.00 -11.90 6.72
CA ALA A 19 5.10 -10.93 6.65
C ALA A 19 6.00 -11.17 5.42
N ALA A 20 6.35 -12.42 5.13
CA ALA A 20 7.17 -12.77 3.96
C ALA A 20 6.54 -12.34 2.63
N TRP A 21 5.21 -12.41 2.51
CA TRP A 21 4.49 -11.95 1.31
C TRP A 21 4.44 -10.43 1.24
N ARG A 22 4.23 -9.76 2.39
CA ARG A 22 4.28 -8.30 2.46
C ARG A 22 5.66 -7.79 2.08
N ASP A 23 6.72 -8.35 2.65
CA ASP A 23 8.09 -7.90 2.42
C ASP A 23 8.53 -8.12 0.96
N ALA A 24 8.11 -9.23 0.34
CA ALA A 24 8.35 -9.45 -1.09
C ALA A 24 7.64 -8.40 -1.99
N CYS A 25 6.48 -7.91 -1.57
CA CYS A 25 5.67 -6.94 -2.32
C CYS A 25 5.89 -5.48 -1.91
N ARG A 26 6.65 -5.18 -0.85
CA ARG A 26 6.91 -3.82 -0.36
C ARG A 26 7.57 -2.94 -1.42
N THR A 27 8.54 -3.49 -2.12
CA THR A 27 9.32 -2.72 -3.08
C THR A 27 8.58 -2.65 -4.40
N LEU A 28 8.15 -1.45 -4.80
CA LEU A 28 7.49 -1.26 -6.09
C LEU A 28 8.46 -1.50 -7.25
N SER A 29 8.10 -2.41 -8.15
CA SER A 29 8.89 -2.76 -9.33
C SER A 29 8.97 -1.63 -10.37
N GLY A 30 8.07 -0.63 -10.29
CA GLY A 30 8.03 0.52 -11.19
C GLY A 30 7.43 0.24 -12.58
N CYS A 31 6.72 -0.87 -12.76
CA CYS A 31 6.15 -1.27 -14.05
C CYS A 31 5.08 -0.31 -14.59
N ALA A 32 4.24 0.25 -13.72
CA ALA A 32 3.24 1.26 -14.09
C ALA A 32 3.72 2.71 -13.82
N LEU A 33 4.59 2.88 -12.82
CA LEU A 33 5.07 4.18 -12.35
C LEU A 33 6.59 4.10 -12.15
N PRO A 34 7.40 4.40 -13.19
CA PRO A 34 8.85 4.25 -13.13
C PRO A 34 9.50 5.13 -12.04
N ARG A 35 8.87 6.26 -11.72
CA ARG A 35 9.34 7.22 -10.70
C ARG A 35 9.21 6.72 -9.27
N LEU A 36 8.35 5.72 -9.04
CA LEU A 36 8.13 5.09 -7.72
C LEU A 36 8.87 3.75 -7.62
N ARG A 37 9.74 3.42 -8.57
CA ARG A 37 10.53 2.19 -8.53
C ARG A 37 11.43 2.20 -7.30
N GLY A 38 11.44 1.11 -6.54
CA GLY A 38 12.27 0.97 -5.35
C GLY A 38 11.66 1.61 -4.09
N THR A 39 10.49 2.24 -4.19
CA THR A 39 9.80 2.83 -3.05
C THR A 39 9.02 1.77 -2.28
N ASP A 40 8.96 1.88 -0.95
CA ASP A 40 8.15 1.03 -0.08
C ASP A 40 6.66 1.41 -0.19
N LEU A 41 5.83 0.45 -0.55
CA LEU A 41 4.37 0.57 -0.66
C LEU A 41 3.73 0.95 0.69
N VAL A 42 4.23 0.41 1.82
CA VAL A 42 3.70 0.74 3.15
C VAL A 42 4.00 2.19 3.50
N HIS A 43 5.23 2.64 3.24
CA HIS A 43 5.61 4.03 3.45
C HIS A 43 4.78 4.99 2.58
N LEU A 44 4.50 4.62 1.33
CA LEU A 44 3.61 5.40 0.47
C LEU A 44 2.17 5.44 1.00
N ALA A 45 1.66 4.33 1.55
CA ALA A 45 0.32 4.29 2.14
C ALA A 45 0.22 5.21 3.37
N GLU A 46 1.23 5.23 4.23
CA GLU A 46 1.31 6.14 5.38
C GLU A 46 1.34 7.62 4.93
N LEU A 47 2.15 7.95 3.91
CA LEU A 47 2.19 9.30 3.35
C LEU A 47 0.84 9.71 2.75
N LEU A 48 0.15 8.80 2.06
CA LEU A 48 -1.19 9.06 1.52
C LEU A 48 -2.20 9.28 2.63
N GLU A 49 -2.20 8.46 3.68
CA GLU A 49 -3.09 8.62 4.84
C GLU A 49 -2.88 9.97 5.53
N THR A 50 -1.63 10.39 5.74
CA THR A 50 -1.32 11.71 6.32
C THR A 50 -1.75 12.86 5.40
N THR A 51 -1.67 12.68 4.09
CA THR A 51 -2.08 13.68 3.09
C THR A 51 -3.61 13.81 3.04
N GLU A 52 -4.34 12.69 3.05
CA GLU A 52 -5.81 12.65 3.12
C GLU A 52 -6.33 13.28 4.41
N LEU A 53 -5.70 13.00 5.56
CA LEU A 53 -6.04 13.65 6.83
C LEU A 53 -5.79 15.17 6.82
N ALA A 54 -4.79 15.63 6.07
CA ALA A 54 -4.45 17.04 5.95
C ALA A 54 -5.32 17.78 4.91
N ALA A 55 -5.89 17.06 3.94
CA ALA A 55 -6.90 17.60 3.06
C ALA A 55 -8.20 17.75 3.87
N PRO A 56 -8.79 18.96 3.97
CA PRO A 56 -10.15 19.05 4.48
C PRO A 56 -11.01 18.28 3.48
N GLY A 57 -11.55 17.14 3.93
CA GLY A 57 -12.43 16.30 3.11
C GLY A 57 -13.47 17.18 2.42
N GLY A 58 -13.64 16.97 1.11
CA GLY A 58 -14.54 17.74 0.26
C GLY A 58 -15.99 17.76 0.73
#